data_AF-A0A534JLN3-F1
#
_entry.id   AF-A0A534JLN3-F1
#
_cell.length_a   1.000
_cell.length_b   1.000
_cell.length_c   1.000
_cell.angle_alpha   90.00
_cell.angle_beta   90.00
_cell.angle_gamma   90.00
#
_symmetry.space_group_name_H-M   'P 1'
#
loop_
_entity.id
_entity.type
_entity.pdbx_description
1 polymer ?
#
loop_
_entity_poly.entity_id
_entity_poly.type
_entity_poly.pdbx_seq_one_letter_code
_entity_poly.pdbx_strand_id
1 'polypeptide(L)'
;MVPMDEKSFSQAVALLSGEHSLAILRYLAPGEWRIASDVSRALHIHTTTASKFLGGMHALGFLDRRPRRAHTRSAFEYRIAAPRIALALDLTEGPAPLRQALDFYLDYVSHVLARGRRLGWPAIAEKLEARLDRDGSGSRDGLFERIVRGGDARGMEELRSVFHGIHDEFLQITSASVGTETARRLLAGAADEARKGREQVVDRYGLRKVLEA
;
A
#
# COMPACT_ATOMS: atom_id res chain seq x y z
N MET A 1 11.90 -5.92 0.77
CA MET A 1 12.53 -4.57 0.81
C MET A 1 11.38 -3.59 0.70
N VAL A 2 11.19 -2.71 1.69
CA VAL A 2 10.08 -1.75 1.66
C VAL A 2 10.46 -0.63 0.69
N PRO A 3 9.64 -0.32 -0.33
CA PRO A 3 9.93 0.78 -1.24
C PRO A 3 9.95 2.11 -0.49
N MET A 4 10.94 2.93 -0.78
CA MET A 4 11.14 4.23 -0.14
C MET A 4 10.25 5.27 -0.82
N ASP A 5 9.52 6.08 -0.04
CA ASP A 5 8.75 7.19 -0.59
C ASP A 5 9.65 8.32 -1.11
N GLU A 6 9.11 9.19 -1.96
CA GLU A 6 9.85 10.29 -2.61
C GLU A 6 10.55 11.21 -1.60
N LYS A 7 9.89 11.51 -0.47
CA LYS A 7 10.43 12.38 0.57
C LYS A 7 11.64 11.76 1.25
N SER A 8 11.52 10.50 1.64
CA SER A 8 12.58 9.71 2.28
C SER A 8 13.74 9.51 1.32
N PHE A 9 13.46 9.32 0.03
CA PHE A 9 14.50 9.24 -0.99
C PHE A 9 15.24 10.56 -1.17
N SER A 10 14.54 11.68 -1.30
CA SER A 10 15.16 13.01 -1.42
C SER A 10 16.06 13.31 -0.21
N GLN A 11 15.59 12.96 1.00
CA GLN A 11 16.39 13.05 2.22
C GLN A 11 17.61 12.12 2.21
N ALA A 12 17.46 10.89 1.72
CA ALA A 12 18.55 9.93 1.58
C ALA A 12 19.61 10.41 0.59
N VAL A 13 19.21 10.89 -0.58
CA VAL A 13 20.13 11.45 -1.57
C VAL A 13 20.87 12.65 -0.99
N ALA A 14 20.16 13.61 -0.42
CA ALA A 14 20.76 14.80 0.18
C ALA A 14 21.75 14.47 1.30
N LEU A 15 21.42 13.46 2.12
CA LEU A 15 22.31 12.99 3.18
C LEU A 15 23.53 12.29 2.57
N LEU A 16 23.34 11.32 1.68
CA LEU A 16 24.42 10.52 1.09
C LEU A 16 25.35 11.33 0.18
N SER A 17 24.85 12.40 -0.44
CA SER A 17 25.65 13.37 -1.20
C SER A 17 26.46 14.32 -0.29
N GLY A 18 26.25 14.28 1.02
CA GLY A 18 27.00 15.08 1.98
C GLY A 18 28.48 14.69 2.02
N GLU A 19 29.34 15.70 2.18
CA GLU A 19 30.81 15.59 2.10
C GLU A 19 31.41 14.42 2.91
N HIS A 20 30.89 14.18 4.12
CA HIS A 20 31.43 13.17 5.02
C HIS A 20 30.66 11.84 5.02
N SER A 21 29.55 11.73 4.28
CA SER A 21 28.65 10.58 4.39
C SER A 21 29.29 9.25 4.02
N LEU A 22 29.95 9.20 2.86
CA LEU A 22 30.61 7.96 2.43
C LEU A 22 31.80 7.60 3.32
N ALA A 23 32.53 8.58 3.84
CA ALA A 23 33.64 8.35 4.77
C ALA A 23 33.13 7.75 6.09
N ILE A 24 32.03 8.27 6.63
CA ILE A 24 31.37 7.74 7.83
C ILE A 24 30.89 6.31 7.58
N LEU A 25 30.20 6.04 6.47
CA LEU A 25 29.73 4.69 6.14
C LEU A 25 30.87 3.69 5.97
N ARG A 26 31.97 4.09 5.31
CA ARG A 26 33.17 3.24 5.17
C ARG A 26 33.84 2.96 6.52
N TYR A 27 33.89 3.95 7.41
CA TYR A 27 34.42 3.76 8.76
C TYR A 27 33.56 2.78 9.59
N LEU A 28 32.24 2.76 9.37
CA LEU A 28 31.31 1.85 10.05
C LEU A 28 31.13 0.49 9.35
N ALA A 29 31.70 0.31 8.15
CA ALA A 29 31.59 -0.92 7.37
C ALA A 29 32.01 -2.20 8.10
N PRO A 30 32.98 -2.20 9.04
CA PRO A 30 33.31 -3.38 9.84
C PRO A 30 32.17 -3.89 10.73
N GLY A 31 31.09 -3.11 10.91
CA GLY A 31 29.93 -3.52 11.70
C GLY A 31 30.16 -3.45 13.22
N GLU A 32 31.14 -2.68 13.67
CA GLU A 32 31.33 -2.40 15.09
C GLU A 32 30.40 -1.27 15.57
N TRP A 33 30.00 -1.34 16.84
CA TRP A 33 29.28 -0.25 17.50
C TRP A 33 30.24 0.91 17.79
N ARG A 34 29.91 2.11 17.29
CA ARG A 34 30.71 3.33 17.45
C ARG A 34 29.87 4.47 17.97
N ILE A 35 30.47 5.36 18.75
CA ILE A 35 29.83 6.63 19.13
C ILE A 35 30.29 7.78 18.22
N ALA A 36 29.55 8.89 18.24
CA ALA A 36 29.87 10.05 17.41
C ALA A 36 31.30 10.60 17.63
N SER A 37 31.85 10.49 18.85
CA SER A 37 33.22 10.92 19.12
C SER A 37 34.29 10.02 18.49
N ASP A 38 34.00 8.73 18.28
CA ASP A 38 34.93 7.81 17.60
C ASP A 38 35.03 8.19 16.12
N VAL A 39 33.86 8.41 15.50
CA VAL A 39 33.75 8.86 14.10
C VAL A 39 34.42 10.23 13.92
N SER A 40 34.14 11.16 14.83
CA SER A 40 34.76 12.49 14.83
C SER A 40 36.28 12.43 14.90
N ARG A 41 36.84 11.60 15.79
CA ARG A 41 38.29 11.43 15.93
C ARG A 41 38.90 10.78 14.70
N ALA A 42 38.28 9.72 14.18
CA ALA A 42 38.80 8.95 13.06
C ALA A 42 38.78 9.74 11.73
N LEU A 43 37.78 10.60 11.53
CA LEU A 43 37.58 11.35 10.30
C LEU A 43 37.96 12.84 10.42
N HIS A 44 38.48 13.26 11.58
CA HIS A 44 38.85 14.65 11.86
C HIS A 44 37.72 15.68 11.60
N ILE A 45 36.48 15.31 11.93
CA ILE A 45 35.29 16.18 11.80
C ILE A 45 34.75 16.57 13.17
N HIS A 46 33.96 17.63 13.26
CA HIS A 46 33.29 18.00 14.51
C HIS A 46 32.31 16.92 14.99
N THR A 47 32.28 16.65 16.30
CA THR A 47 31.36 15.68 16.92
C THR A 47 29.88 15.99 16.65
N THR A 48 29.53 17.28 16.54
CA THR A 48 28.18 17.73 16.16
C THR A 48 27.83 17.31 14.74
N THR A 49 28.76 17.48 13.79
CA THR A 49 28.63 17.01 12.40
C THR A 49 28.48 15.49 12.36
N ALA A 50 29.35 14.75 13.04
CA ALA A 50 29.26 13.29 13.13
C ALA A 50 27.90 12.84 13.70
N SER A 51 27.43 13.48 14.78
CA SER A 51 26.12 13.18 15.38
C SER A 51 24.95 13.46 14.43
N LYS A 52 25.00 14.55 13.66
CA LYS A 52 23.98 14.89 12.67
C LYS A 52 23.89 13.83 11.57
N PHE A 53 25.03 13.42 11.01
CA PHE A 53 25.08 12.38 9.99
C PHE A 53 24.61 11.03 10.55
N LEU A 54 25.09 10.60 11.71
CA LEU A 54 24.69 9.33 12.33
C LEU A 54 23.20 9.30 12.66
N GLY A 55 22.65 10.40 13.19
CA GLY A 55 21.22 10.54 13.47
C GLY A 55 20.38 10.48 12.20
N GLY A 56 20.79 11.18 11.15
CA GLY A 56 20.12 11.16 9.85
C GLY A 56 20.17 9.79 9.18
N MET A 57 21.33 9.13 9.22
CA MET A 57 21.50 7.79 8.64
C MET A 57 20.68 6.73 9.40
N HIS A 58 20.57 6.85 10.72
CA HIS A 58 19.66 6.01 11.52
C HIS A 58 18.19 6.27 11.17
N ALA A 59 17.79 7.54 11.03
CA ALA A 59 16.40 7.89 10.67
C ALA A 59 15.98 7.30 9.32
N LEU A 60 16.92 7.12 8.40
CA LEU A 60 16.72 6.50 7.08
C LEU A 60 16.97 4.98 7.09
N GLY A 61 17.25 4.38 8.24
CA GLY A 61 17.43 2.93 8.39
C GLY A 61 18.78 2.37 7.92
N PHE A 62 19.76 3.22 7.61
CA PHE A 62 21.10 2.75 7.22
C PHE A 62 21.91 2.26 8.42
N LEU A 63 21.62 2.77 9.62
CA LEU A 63 22.30 2.43 10.86
C LEU A 63 21.31 1.93 11.90
N ASP A 64 21.73 0.94 12.67
CA ASP A 64 21.12 0.64 13.97
C ASP A 64 21.58 1.68 14.99
N ARG A 65 20.72 2.01 15.97
CA ARG A 65 21.07 2.88 17.09
C ARG A 65 20.66 2.24 18.41
N ARG A 66 21.54 2.30 19.41
CA ARG A 66 21.21 1.88 20.78
C ARG A 66 21.75 2.86 21.82
N PRO A 67 21.12 2.96 23.00
CA PRO A 67 21.70 3.70 24.11
C PRO A 67 22.97 3.00 24.61
N ARG A 68 24.02 3.76 24.87
CA ARG A 68 25.25 3.27 25.49
C ARG A 68 24.99 3.00 26.96
N ARG A 69 25.32 1.81 27.42
CA ARG A 69 25.31 1.44 28.85
C ARG A 69 26.59 1.98 29.51
N ALA A 70 26.65 3.28 29.77
CA ALA A 70 27.77 3.89 30.51
C ALA A 70 27.25 4.86 31.59
N HIS A 71 27.90 4.83 32.76
CA HIS A 71 27.44 5.49 33.99
C HIS A 71 27.45 7.02 33.96
N THR A 72 28.10 7.66 32.98
CA THR A 72 28.47 9.09 33.08
C THR A 72 27.92 10.00 31.98
N ARG A 73 27.25 9.49 30.94
CA ARG A 73 26.47 10.32 29.98
C ARG A 73 25.61 9.47 29.06
N SER A 74 24.40 9.96 28.73
CA SER A 74 23.57 9.39 27.67
C SER A 74 24.22 9.64 26.32
N ALA A 75 24.86 8.62 25.77
CA ALA A 75 25.38 8.60 24.41
C ALA A 75 24.69 7.50 23.61
N PHE A 76 24.57 7.69 22.30
CA PHE A 76 24.08 6.66 21.40
C PHE A 76 25.25 6.02 20.65
N GLU A 77 25.18 4.69 20.55
CA GLU A 77 26.06 3.88 19.71
C GLU A 77 25.33 3.57 18.40
N TYR A 78 26.08 3.56 17.32
CA TYR A 78 25.61 3.32 15.96
C TYR A 78 26.42 2.20 15.31
N ARG A 79 25.76 1.43 14.45
CA ARG A 79 26.38 0.37 13.65
C ARG A 79 25.70 0.32 12.29
N ILE A 80 26.42 -0.06 11.24
CA ILE A 80 25.79 -0.30 9.93
C ILE A 80 24.75 -1.43 10.05
N ALA A 81 23.53 -1.19 9.58
CA ALA A 81 22.44 -2.17 9.68
C ALA A 81 22.66 -3.35 8.71
N ALA A 82 23.25 -3.07 7.55
CA ALA A 82 23.60 -4.06 6.54
C ALA A 82 24.90 -3.69 5.82
N PRO A 83 25.74 -4.67 5.43
CA PRO A 83 27.02 -4.42 4.74
C PRO A 83 26.84 -3.84 3.33
N ARG A 84 25.63 -3.91 2.77
CA ARG A 84 25.25 -3.32 1.49
C ARG A 84 24.03 -2.44 1.68
N ILE A 85 24.15 -1.17 1.27
CA ILE A 85 23.04 -0.22 1.22
C ILE A 85 22.55 -0.18 -0.23
N ALA A 86 21.27 -0.45 -0.45
CA ALA A 86 20.61 -0.31 -1.74
C ALA A 86 19.43 0.65 -1.58
N LEU A 87 19.35 1.63 -2.47
CA LEU A 87 18.17 2.47 -2.61
C LEU A 87 17.38 1.95 -3.80
N ALA A 88 16.12 1.59 -3.56
CA ALA A 88 15.21 1.18 -4.61
C ALA A 88 14.11 2.23 -4.73
N LEU A 89 13.92 2.71 -5.95
CA LEU A 89 12.89 3.64 -6.32
C LEU A 89 12.03 3.01 -7.38
N ASP A 90 10.73 3.01 -7.10
CA ASP A 90 9.73 2.70 -8.09
C ASP A 90 9.46 3.99 -8.86
N LEU A 91 10.14 4.16 -10.01
CA LEU A 91 9.96 5.29 -10.93
C LEU A 91 8.65 5.19 -11.71
N THR A 92 8.01 4.03 -11.65
CA THR A 92 6.64 3.78 -12.07
C THR A 92 5.86 3.45 -10.81
N GLU A 93 4.64 3.99 -10.67
CA GLU A 93 3.70 3.41 -9.71
C GLU A 93 3.66 1.91 -9.99
N GLY A 94 3.89 1.08 -8.96
CA GLY A 94 3.99 -0.37 -9.12
C GLY A 94 2.81 -0.94 -9.93
N PRO A 95 2.89 -2.21 -10.38
CA PRO A 95 1.82 -2.82 -11.16
C PRO A 95 0.48 -2.54 -10.49
N ALA A 96 -0.48 -2.03 -11.27
CA ALA A 96 -1.75 -1.55 -10.76
C ALA A 96 -2.30 -2.59 -9.77
N PRO A 97 -2.83 -2.19 -8.60
CA PRO A 97 -3.01 -3.09 -7.47
C PRO A 97 -4.23 -3.99 -7.67
N LEU A 98 -4.14 -4.86 -8.68
CA LEU A 98 -5.22 -5.66 -9.22
C LEU A 98 -5.87 -6.52 -8.15
N ARG A 99 -5.05 -7.06 -7.22
CA ARG A 99 -5.53 -7.81 -6.07
C ARG A 99 -6.34 -6.94 -5.10
N GLN A 100 -5.88 -5.73 -4.81
CA GLN A 100 -6.57 -4.81 -3.89
C GLN A 100 -7.83 -4.25 -4.53
N ALA A 101 -7.81 -4.02 -5.84
CA ALA A 101 -8.97 -3.62 -6.63
C ALA A 101 -10.01 -4.75 -6.70
N LEU A 102 -9.57 -5.99 -6.93
CA LEU A 102 -10.43 -7.16 -6.86
C LEU A 102 -11.05 -7.33 -5.45
N ASP A 103 -10.24 -7.20 -4.40
CA ASP A 103 -10.71 -7.30 -3.02
C ASP A 103 -11.76 -6.22 -2.71
N PHE A 104 -11.56 -4.98 -3.18
CA PHE A 104 -12.57 -3.93 -3.09
C PHE A 104 -13.89 -4.32 -3.76
N TYR A 105 -13.84 -4.83 -4.99
CA TYR A 105 -15.05 -5.18 -5.73
C TYR A 105 -15.77 -6.41 -5.15
N LEU A 106 -15.03 -7.40 -4.64
CA LEU A 106 -15.62 -8.55 -3.96
C LEU A 106 -16.26 -8.18 -2.62
N ASP A 107 -15.63 -7.27 -1.87
CA ASP A 107 -16.22 -6.74 -0.64
C ASP A 107 -17.47 -5.92 -0.95
N TYR A 108 -17.46 -5.14 -2.03
CA TYR A 108 -18.65 -4.44 -2.52
C TYR A 108 -19.81 -5.42 -2.78
N VAL A 109 -19.58 -6.48 -3.57
CA VAL A 109 -20.60 -7.51 -3.83
C VAL A 109 -21.10 -8.14 -2.53
N SER A 110 -20.18 -8.50 -1.63
CA SER A 110 -20.51 -9.09 -0.33
C SER A 110 -21.39 -8.17 0.52
N HIS A 111 -21.10 -6.86 0.52
CA HIS A 111 -21.90 -5.87 1.21
C HIS A 111 -23.28 -5.68 0.58
N VAL A 112 -23.40 -5.72 -0.76
CA VAL A 112 -24.72 -5.67 -1.43
C VAL A 112 -25.58 -6.85 -1.02
N LEU A 113 -25.05 -8.07 -1.08
CA LEU A 113 -25.77 -9.29 -0.72
C LEU A 113 -26.18 -9.30 0.76
N ALA A 114 -25.25 -8.94 1.65
CA ALA A 114 -25.52 -8.84 3.08
C ALA A 114 -26.61 -7.80 3.38
N ARG A 115 -26.62 -6.67 2.67
CA ARG A 115 -27.61 -5.61 2.83
C ARG A 115 -28.96 -6.01 2.28
N GLY A 116 -29.02 -6.68 1.13
CA GLY A 116 -30.26 -7.25 0.58
C GLY A 116 -30.92 -8.24 1.55
N ARG A 117 -30.13 -9.13 2.17
CA ARG A 117 -30.63 -10.06 3.20
C ARG A 117 -31.16 -9.33 4.44
N ARG A 118 -30.40 -8.35 4.97
CA ARG A 118 -30.80 -7.58 6.15
C ARG A 118 -32.07 -6.76 5.94
N LEU A 119 -32.31 -6.28 4.73
CA LEU A 119 -33.49 -5.49 4.37
C LEU A 119 -34.72 -6.36 4.04
N GLY A 120 -34.62 -7.69 4.18
CA GLY A 120 -35.74 -8.60 3.94
C GLY A 120 -35.97 -8.94 2.48
N TRP A 121 -34.94 -8.83 1.62
CA TRP A 121 -35.01 -9.20 0.20
C TRP A 121 -34.12 -10.41 -0.14
N PRO A 122 -34.29 -11.57 0.52
CA PRO A 122 -33.45 -12.75 0.28
C PRO A 122 -33.56 -13.24 -1.17
N ALA A 123 -34.75 -13.16 -1.79
CA ALA A 123 -34.95 -13.52 -3.19
C ALA A 123 -34.16 -12.63 -4.18
N ILE A 124 -33.84 -11.39 -3.79
CA ILE A 124 -32.95 -10.53 -4.58
C ILE A 124 -31.51 -11.02 -4.42
N ALA A 125 -31.06 -11.25 -3.18
CA ALA A 125 -29.71 -11.77 -2.92
C ALA A 125 -29.46 -13.11 -3.63
N GLU A 126 -30.42 -14.04 -3.62
CA GLU A 126 -30.34 -15.32 -4.32
C GLU A 126 -30.24 -15.15 -5.85
N LYS A 127 -31.00 -14.21 -6.43
CA LYS A 127 -30.91 -13.88 -7.87
C LYS A 127 -29.53 -13.33 -8.23
N LEU A 128 -28.95 -12.50 -7.38
CA LEU A 128 -27.63 -11.91 -7.56
C LEU A 128 -26.53 -12.98 -7.44
N GLU A 129 -26.63 -13.89 -6.45
CA GLU A 129 -25.71 -15.01 -6.28
C GLU A 129 -25.76 -15.99 -7.46
N ALA A 130 -26.96 -16.41 -7.87
CA ALA A 130 -27.15 -17.29 -9.03
C ALA A 130 -26.69 -16.68 -10.36
N ARG A 131 -26.50 -15.35 -10.40
CA ARG A 131 -25.94 -14.64 -11.56
C ARG A 131 -24.42 -14.64 -11.54
N LEU A 132 -23.81 -14.38 -10.38
CA LEU A 132 -22.36 -14.46 -10.18
C LEU A 132 -21.81 -15.85 -10.50
N ASP A 133 -22.52 -16.90 -10.09
CA ASP A 133 -22.14 -18.29 -10.39
C ASP A 133 -22.17 -18.59 -11.90
N ARG A 134 -23.11 -17.98 -12.64
CA ARG A 134 -23.27 -18.20 -14.09
C ARG A 134 -22.17 -17.56 -14.93
N ASP A 135 -21.62 -16.43 -14.52
CA ASP A 135 -20.54 -15.74 -15.25
C ASP A 135 -19.14 -16.33 -14.95
N GLY A 136 -19.08 -17.47 -14.25
CA GLY A 136 -17.82 -18.13 -13.89
C GLY A 136 -16.99 -17.31 -12.89
N SER A 137 -17.60 -16.34 -12.22
CA SER A 137 -16.97 -15.53 -11.17
C SER A 137 -16.86 -16.25 -9.82
N GLY A 138 -17.36 -17.49 -9.75
CA GLY A 138 -17.56 -18.29 -8.53
C GLY A 138 -16.32 -18.65 -7.71
N SER A 139 -15.12 -18.21 -8.09
CA SER A 139 -13.97 -18.20 -7.18
C SER A 139 -13.10 -16.97 -7.43
N ARG A 140 -12.79 -16.25 -6.33
CA ARG A 140 -11.83 -15.12 -6.29
C ARG A 140 -10.54 -15.46 -7.04
N ASP A 141 -10.04 -16.68 -6.88
CA ASP A 141 -8.80 -17.13 -7.48
C ASP A 141 -8.95 -17.41 -8.99
N GLY A 142 -10.10 -17.93 -9.43
CA GLY A 142 -10.38 -18.17 -10.85
C GLY A 142 -10.59 -16.88 -11.64
N LEU A 143 -11.27 -15.89 -11.05
CA LEU A 143 -11.44 -14.57 -11.64
C LEU A 143 -10.09 -13.83 -11.70
N PHE A 144 -9.28 -13.90 -10.64
CA PHE A 144 -7.97 -13.28 -10.60
C PHE A 144 -7.01 -13.89 -11.64
N GLU A 145 -6.93 -15.21 -11.74
CA GLU A 145 -6.12 -15.91 -12.75
C GLU A 145 -6.52 -15.55 -14.18
N ARG A 146 -7.82 -15.42 -14.45
CA ARG A 146 -8.33 -15.01 -15.77
C ARG A 146 -7.85 -13.60 -16.14
N ILE A 147 -7.95 -12.66 -15.21
CA ILE A 147 -7.63 -11.24 -15.42
C ILE A 147 -6.11 -11.00 -15.47
N VAL A 148 -5.32 -11.73 -14.68
CA VAL A 148 -3.84 -11.61 -14.64
C VAL A 148 -3.19 -12.08 -15.94
N ARG A 149 -3.76 -13.07 -16.65
CA ARG A 149 -3.25 -13.53 -17.95
C ARG A 149 -3.21 -12.43 -19.03
N GLY A 150 -3.95 -11.33 -18.85
CA GLY A 150 -3.95 -10.18 -19.75
C GLY A 150 -2.80 -9.19 -19.55
N GLY A 151 -2.03 -9.29 -18.45
CA GLY A 151 -1.05 -8.28 -18.00
C GLY A 151 -1.69 -7.15 -17.18
N ASP A 152 -0.92 -6.43 -16.35
CA ASP A 152 -1.45 -5.59 -15.27
C ASP A 152 -2.37 -4.43 -15.71
N ALA A 153 -2.02 -3.72 -16.79
CA ALA A 153 -2.81 -2.61 -17.30
C ALA A 153 -4.14 -3.09 -17.92
N ARG A 154 -4.06 -4.13 -18.74
CA ARG A 154 -5.23 -4.75 -19.38
C ARG A 154 -6.11 -5.45 -18.35
N GLY A 155 -5.51 -6.03 -17.31
CA GLY A 155 -6.21 -6.66 -16.21
C GLY A 155 -7.06 -5.68 -15.42
N MET A 156 -6.59 -4.45 -15.18
CA MET A 156 -7.42 -3.43 -14.52
C MET A 156 -8.60 -2.98 -15.36
N GLU A 157 -8.43 -2.80 -16.67
CA GLU A 157 -9.54 -2.45 -17.57
C GLU A 157 -10.57 -3.57 -17.64
N GLU A 158 -10.12 -4.83 -17.76
CA GLU A 158 -10.98 -6.00 -17.76
C GLU A 158 -11.72 -6.15 -16.42
N LEU A 159 -11.04 -5.96 -15.30
CA LEU A 159 -11.63 -5.97 -13.96
C LEU A 159 -12.73 -4.90 -13.84
N ARG A 160 -12.46 -3.66 -14.27
CA ARG A 160 -13.46 -2.58 -14.26
C ARG A 160 -14.64 -2.89 -15.14
N SER A 161 -14.42 -3.43 -16.34
CA SER A 161 -15.48 -3.81 -17.27
C SER A 161 -16.39 -4.89 -16.69
N VAL A 162 -15.82 -5.93 -16.07
CA VAL A 162 -16.57 -7.00 -15.41
C VAL A 162 -17.43 -6.43 -14.27
N PHE A 163 -16.85 -5.63 -13.38
CA PHE A 163 -17.60 -5.11 -12.24
C PHE A 163 -18.58 -4.00 -12.58
N HIS A 164 -18.37 -3.27 -13.67
CA HIS A 164 -19.39 -2.38 -14.22
C HIS A 164 -20.62 -3.17 -14.68
N GLY A 165 -20.41 -4.26 -15.44
CA GLY A 165 -21.53 -5.13 -15.85
C GLY A 165 -22.27 -5.75 -14.66
N ILE A 166 -21.55 -6.22 -13.64
CA ILE A 166 -22.16 -6.72 -12.40
C ILE A 166 -22.96 -5.61 -11.70
N HIS A 167 -22.42 -4.40 -11.61
CA HIS A 167 -23.11 -3.26 -11.01
C HIS A 167 -24.42 -2.93 -11.72
N ASP A 168 -24.40 -2.85 -13.06
CA ASP A 168 -25.58 -2.55 -13.88
C ASP A 168 -26.67 -3.60 -13.68
N GLU A 169 -26.31 -4.87 -13.69
CA GLU A 169 -27.24 -5.96 -13.45
C GLU A 169 -27.82 -5.91 -12.02
N PHE A 170 -26.97 -5.63 -11.03
CA PHE A 170 -27.38 -5.47 -9.64
C PHE A 170 -28.38 -4.32 -9.52
N LEU A 171 -28.11 -3.19 -10.18
CA LEU A 171 -28.97 -2.03 -10.23
C LEU A 171 -30.31 -2.35 -10.91
N GLN A 172 -30.32 -3.07 -12.02
CA GLN A 172 -31.55 -3.48 -12.70
C GLN A 172 -32.42 -4.38 -11.82
N ILE A 173 -31.84 -5.43 -11.23
CA ILE A 173 -32.56 -6.40 -10.39
C ILE A 173 -33.13 -5.72 -9.13
N THR A 174 -32.32 -4.90 -8.46
CA THR A 174 -32.77 -4.17 -7.26
C THR A 174 -33.80 -3.11 -7.62
N SER A 175 -33.58 -2.32 -8.69
CA SER A 175 -34.51 -1.28 -9.13
C SER A 175 -35.90 -1.84 -9.47
N ALA A 176 -35.95 -3.00 -10.13
CA ALA A 176 -37.21 -3.67 -10.46
C ALA A 176 -38.03 -4.06 -9.22
N SER A 177 -37.39 -4.21 -8.07
CA SER A 177 -38.03 -4.65 -6.83
C SER A 177 -38.36 -3.50 -5.88
N VAL A 178 -37.51 -2.47 -5.81
CA VAL A 178 -37.56 -1.45 -4.74
C VAL A 178 -37.54 -0.01 -5.25
N GLY A 179 -37.51 0.18 -6.56
CA GLY A 179 -37.37 1.47 -7.23
C GLY A 179 -35.92 1.93 -7.36
N THR A 180 -35.65 2.68 -8.43
CA THR A 180 -34.29 3.07 -8.85
C THR A 180 -33.54 3.90 -7.82
N GLU A 181 -34.20 4.83 -7.14
CA GLU A 181 -33.55 5.70 -6.15
C GLU A 181 -33.09 4.91 -4.91
N THR A 182 -33.95 4.00 -4.44
CA THR A 182 -33.64 3.11 -3.30
C THR A 182 -32.51 2.14 -3.66
N ALA A 183 -32.54 1.58 -4.87
CA ALA A 183 -31.51 0.70 -5.38
C ALA A 183 -30.14 1.40 -5.44
N ARG A 184 -30.07 2.61 -6.02
CA ARG A 184 -28.83 3.42 -6.07
C ARG A 184 -28.26 3.69 -4.68
N ARG A 185 -29.09 4.12 -3.72
CA ARG A 185 -28.62 4.39 -2.35
C ARG A 185 -28.08 3.14 -1.66
N LEU A 186 -28.72 2.00 -1.89
CA LEU A 186 -28.25 0.73 -1.33
C LEU A 186 -26.88 0.35 -1.88
N LEU A 187 -26.72 0.39 -3.21
CA LEU A 187 -25.47 0.04 -3.87
C LEU A 187 -24.36 1.04 -3.53
N ALA A 188 -24.64 2.35 -3.53
CA ALA A 188 -23.68 3.37 -3.11
C ALA A 188 -23.24 3.16 -1.66
N GLY A 189 -24.17 2.86 -0.77
CA GLY A 189 -23.85 2.55 0.62
C GLY A 189 -23.02 1.28 0.80
N ALA A 190 -23.15 0.28 -0.09
CA ALA A 190 -22.29 -0.89 -0.08
C ALA A 190 -20.88 -0.58 -0.61
N ALA A 191 -20.76 0.28 -1.62
CA ALA A 191 -19.48 0.76 -2.13
C ALA A 191 -18.72 1.60 -1.09
N ASP A 192 -19.45 2.40 -0.30
CA ASP A 192 -18.89 3.17 0.81
C ASP A 192 -18.33 2.27 1.92
N GLU A 193 -19.01 1.18 2.27
CA GLU A 193 -18.51 0.21 3.24
C GLU A 193 -17.26 -0.51 2.70
N ALA A 194 -17.28 -0.94 1.43
CA ALA A 194 -16.13 -1.62 0.80
C ALA A 194 -14.88 -0.72 0.68
N ARG A 195 -15.08 0.60 0.62
CA ARG A 195 -14.01 1.60 0.55
C ARG A 195 -13.27 1.77 1.88
N LYS A 196 -13.91 1.51 3.03
CA LYS A 196 -13.32 1.75 4.36
C LYS A 196 -12.03 0.95 4.53
N GLY A 197 -10.95 1.64 4.91
CA GLY A 197 -9.62 1.04 5.09
C GLY A 197 -8.84 0.80 3.80
N ARG A 198 -9.38 1.21 2.63
CA ARG A 198 -8.72 1.15 1.32
C ARG A 198 -8.88 2.45 0.52
N GLU A 199 -9.13 3.56 1.20
CA GLU A 199 -9.51 4.85 0.59
C GLU A 199 -8.47 5.31 -0.44
N GLN A 200 -7.18 5.23 -0.10
CA GLN A 200 -6.10 5.66 -0.98
C GLN A 200 -6.07 4.90 -2.31
N VAL A 201 -6.38 3.60 -2.30
CA VAL A 201 -6.37 2.75 -3.50
C VAL A 201 -7.62 3.02 -4.33
N VAL A 202 -8.78 3.05 -3.69
CA VAL A 202 -10.07 3.30 -4.36
C VAL A 202 -10.09 4.66 -5.06
N ASP A 203 -9.60 5.69 -4.37
CA ASP A 203 -9.62 7.07 -4.88
C ASP A 203 -8.56 7.27 -5.97
N ARG A 204 -7.33 6.78 -5.77
CA ARG A 204 -6.23 6.90 -6.75
C ARG A 204 -6.56 6.22 -8.07
N TYR A 205 -7.15 5.03 -8.02
CA TYR A 205 -7.47 4.24 -9.22
C TYR A 205 -8.91 4.41 -9.69
N GLY A 206 -9.68 5.34 -9.12
CA GLY A 206 -11.04 5.65 -9.55
C GLY A 206 -11.98 4.43 -9.52
N LEU A 207 -11.74 3.46 -8.63
CA LEU A 207 -12.49 2.19 -8.60
C LEU A 207 -13.97 2.41 -8.30
N ARG A 208 -14.25 3.39 -7.44
CA ARG A 208 -15.60 3.80 -7.05
C ARG A 208 -16.41 4.35 -8.24
N LYS A 209 -15.77 5.09 -9.15
CA LYS A 209 -16.45 5.71 -10.30
C LYS A 209 -17.09 4.67 -11.23
N VAL A 210 -16.54 3.45 -11.24
CA VAL A 210 -17.08 2.32 -12.01
C VAL A 210 -18.45 1.86 -11.50
N LEU A 211 -18.76 2.14 -10.23
CA LEU A 211 -20.00 1.79 -9.53
C LEU A 211 -20.95 2.99 -9.37
N GLU A 212 -20.65 4.12 -10.01
CA GLU A 212 -21.46 5.35 -9.97
C GLU A 212 -22.09 5.70 -11.33
N ALA A 213 -21.64 5.02 -12.40
CA ALA A 213 -22.18 5.13 -13.75
C ALA A 213 -23.46 4.29 -13.88
#